data_AF-A0A2T4VDT9-F1
#
_entry.id   AF-A0A2T4VDT9-F1
#
_cell.length_a   1.000
_cell.length_b   1.000
_cell.length_c   1.000
_cell.angle_alpha   90.00
_cell.angle_beta   90.00
_cell.angle_gamma   90.00
#
_symmetry.space_group_name_H-M   'P 1'
#
loop_
_entity.id
_entity.type
_entity.pdbx_description
1 polymer ?
#
loop_
_entity_poly.entity_id
_entity_poly.type
_entity_poly.pdbx_seq_one_letter_code
_entity_poly.pdbx_strand_id
1 'polypeptide(L)'
;MYVNGKSFDALQLATRTLWEVKTDDFEKQPLRSQDFFVKVKLPEMKREKELAEECGYNFVVGVRSQAHKQALLRADRNLKVVIMDWC
;
A
#
# COMPACT_ATOMS: atom_id res chain seq x y z
N MET A 1 10.22 -2.89 -9.59
CA MET A 1 9.84 -2.48 -10.97
C MET A 1 9.85 -0.97 -11.04
N TYR A 2 10.44 -0.35 -12.07
CA TYR A 2 10.50 1.12 -12.18
C TYR A 2 9.48 1.64 -13.20
N VAL A 3 8.57 2.51 -12.77
CA VAL A 3 7.51 3.09 -13.61
C VAL A 3 7.48 4.59 -13.40
N ASN A 4 7.66 5.35 -14.48
CA ASN A 4 7.59 6.81 -14.51
C ASN A 4 8.31 7.51 -13.33
N GLY A 5 9.54 7.10 -13.02
CA GLY A 5 10.33 7.71 -11.95
C GLY A 5 10.19 7.07 -10.56
N LYS A 6 9.29 6.08 -10.39
CA LYS A 6 9.05 5.40 -9.10
C LYS A 6 9.43 3.93 -9.16
N SER A 7 10.16 3.46 -8.15
CA SER A 7 10.35 2.03 -7.91
C SER A 7 9.23 1.46 -7.04
N PHE A 8 8.57 0.43 -7.54
CA PHE A 8 7.59 -0.41 -6.85
C PHE A 8 8.24 -1.73 -6.44
N ASP A 9 7.77 -2.32 -5.34
CA ASP A 9 8.35 -3.53 -4.76
C ASP A 9 8.22 -4.75 -5.68
N ALA A 10 7.07 -4.91 -6.34
CA ALA A 10 6.88 -6.02 -7.28
C ALA A 10 5.94 -5.68 -8.45
N LEU A 11 6.10 -6.44 -9.53
CA LEU A 11 5.19 -6.47 -10.68
C LEU A 11 4.67 -7.90 -10.86
N GLN A 12 3.36 -8.07 -10.77
CA GLN A 12 2.66 -9.30 -11.13
C GLN A 12 2.15 -9.17 -12.58
N LEU A 13 2.85 -9.83 -13.51
CA LEU A 13 2.60 -9.69 -14.95
C LEU A 13 1.21 -10.18 -15.37
N ALA A 14 0.76 -11.31 -14.84
CA ALA A 14 -0.51 -11.96 -15.23
C ALA A 14 -1.74 -11.03 -15.05
N THR A 15 -1.71 -10.17 -14.04
CA THR A 15 -2.79 -9.23 -13.71
C THR A 15 -2.38 -7.77 -13.91
N ARG A 16 -1.20 -7.52 -14.51
CA ARG A 16 -0.57 -6.20 -14.64
C ARG A 16 -0.69 -5.38 -13.34
N THR A 17 -0.31 -5.99 -12.22
CA THR A 17 -0.46 -5.37 -10.90
C THR A 17 0.90 -4.97 -10.35
N LEU A 18 1.06 -3.69 -10.01
CA LEU A 18 2.18 -3.19 -9.23
C LEU A 18 1.83 -3.29 -7.74
N TRP A 19 2.82 -3.72 -6.97
CA TRP A 19 2.69 -3.94 -5.53
C TRP A 19 3.61 -3.00 -4.77
N GLU A 20 3.08 -2.47 -3.70
CA GLU A 20 3.82 -1.78 -2.64
C GLU A 20 3.57 -2.54 -1.33
N VAL A 21 4.63 -3.06 -0.70
CA VAL A 21 4.57 -3.98 0.43
C VAL A 21 5.06 -3.28 1.68
N LYS A 22 4.21 -3.27 2.71
CA LYS A 22 4.49 -2.69 4.01
C LYS A 22 4.84 -3.79 5.00
N THR A 23 6.09 -3.78 5.47
CA THR A 23 6.69 -4.78 6.37
C THR A 23 6.75 -4.32 7.83
N ASP A 24 6.23 -3.14 8.14
CA ASP A 24 6.20 -2.59 9.49
C ASP A 24 5.30 -3.39 10.44
N ASP A 25 5.74 -3.49 11.71
CA ASP A 25 4.96 -4.05 12.83
C ASP A 25 3.88 -3.05 13.30
N PHE A 26 2.99 -2.66 12.37
CA PHE A 26 1.97 -1.62 12.58
C PHE A 26 1.13 -1.86 13.84
N GLU A 27 0.70 -3.11 14.04
CA GLU A 27 -0.15 -3.52 15.15
C GLU A 27 0.51 -3.41 16.52
N LYS A 28 1.85 -3.40 16.59
CA LYS A 28 2.58 -3.23 17.84
C LYS A 28 2.72 -1.77 18.24
N GLN A 29 2.43 -0.84 17.33
CA GLN A 29 2.53 0.59 17.61
C GLN A 29 1.33 1.07 18.42
N PRO A 30 1.49 2.08 19.30
CA PRO A 30 0.37 2.75 19.93
C PRO A 30 -0.60 3.34 18.90
N LEU A 31 -1.89 3.40 19.21
CA LEU A 31 -2.93 3.90 18.27
C LEU A 31 -2.60 5.29 17.69
N ARG A 32 -2.08 6.20 18.51
CA ARG A 32 -1.65 7.53 18.06
C ARG A 32 -0.56 7.47 16.98
N SER A 33 0.39 6.54 17.12
CA SER A 33 1.47 6.33 16.14
C SER A 33 0.93 5.68 14.86
N GLN A 34 -0.02 4.75 14.98
CA GLN A 34 -0.71 4.14 13.85
C GLN A 34 -1.44 5.20 13.00
N ASP A 35 -2.22 6.07 13.65
CA ASP A 35 -2.96 7.14 12.96
C ASP A 35 -2.02 8.15 12.29
N PHE A 36 -0.93 8.52 12.98
CA PHE A 36 0.09 9.40 12.42
C PHE A 36 0.78 8.76 11.20
N PHE A 37 1.13 7.47 11.28
CA PHE A 37 1.77 6.74 10.20
C PHE A 37 0.89 6.74 8.94
N VAL A 38 -0.39 6.39 9.07
CA VAL A 38 -1.34 6.42 7.96
C VAL A 38 -1.47 7.82 7.39
N LYS A 39 -1.60 8.84 8.24
CA LYS A 39 -1.73 10.25 7.80
C LYS A 39 -0.54 10.70 6.97
N VAL A 40 0.68 10.32 7.35
CA VAL A 40 1.91 10.73 6.64
C VAL A 40 2.11 9.93 5.36
N LYS A 41 1.76 8.64 5.35
CA LYS A 41 2.01 7.74 4.20
C LYS A 41 0.91 7.72 3.16
N LEU A 42 -0.32 8.09 3.51
CA LEU A 42 -1.44 8.06 2.58
C LEU A 42 -1.25 8.92 1.32
N PRO A 43 -0.72 10.16 1.38
CA PRO A 43 -0.49 10.96 0.18
C PRO A 43 0.49 10.32 -0.80
N GLU A 44 1.53 9.67 -0.29
CA GLU A 44 2.52 8.92 -1.09
C GLU A 44 1.82 7.75 -1.81
N MET A 45 1.06 6.93 -1.08
CA MET A 45 0.32 5.80 -1.66
C MET A 45 -0.70 6.23 -2.72
N LYS A 46 -1.37 7.38 -2.52
CA LYS A 46 -2.29 7.94 -3.52
C LYS A 46 -1.55 8.33 -4.80
N ARG A 47 -0.40 8.98 -4.67
CA ARG A 47 0.42 9.36 -5.83
C ARG A 47 0.95 8.14 -6.58
N GLU A 48 1.39 7.12 -5.85
CA GLU A 48 1.84 5.84 -6.41
C GLU A 48 0.72 5.13 -7.17
N LYS A 49 -0.50 5.12 -6.59
CA LYS A 49 -1.69 4.59 -7.24
C LYS A 49 -1.98 5.32 -8.55
N GLU A 50 -2.04 6.65 -8.53
CA GLU A 50 -2.30 7.46 -9.72
C GLU A 50 -1.26 7.18 -10.82
N LEU A 51 0.03 7.14 -10.46
CA LEU A 51 1.10 6.81 -11.40
C LEU A 51 0.96 5.42 -12.03
N ALA A 52 0.59 4.42 -11.23
CA ALA A 52 0.35 3.07 -11.70
C ALA A 52 -0.84 3.02 -12.66
N GLU A 53 -1.95 3.68 -12.31
CA GLU A 53 -3.18 3.72 -13.09
C GLU A 53 -3.00 4.48 -14.41
N GLU A 54 -2.29 5.61 -14.41
CA GLU A 54 -1.90 6.37 -15.61
C GLU A 54 -1.10 5.50 -16.60
N CYS A 55 -0.30 4.56 -16.09
CA CYS A 55 0.48 3.63 -16.90
C CYS A 55 -0.29 2.33 -17.26
N GLY A 56 -1.58 2.23 -16.91
CA GLY A 56 -2.42 1.07 -17.19
C GLY A 56 -2.08 -0.16 -16.34
N TYR A 57 -1.58 0.04 -15.12
CA TYR A 57 -1.38 -1.01 -14.13
C TYR A 57 -2.44 -0.92 -13.02
N ASN A 58 -2.78 -2.07 -12.46
CA ASN A 58 -3.46 -2.13 -11.17
C ASN A 58 -2.45 -1.80 -10.06
N PHE A 59 -2.93 -1.24 -8.95
CA PHE A 59 -2.10 -0.95 -7.77
C PHE A 59 -2.66 -1.68 -6.55
N VAL A 60 -1.79 -2.39 -5.81
CA VAL A 60 -2.15 -3.09 -4.58
C VAL A 60 -1.13 -2.80 -3.48
N VAL A 61 -1.64 -2.53 -2.29
CA VAL A 61 -0.82 -2.43 -1.08
C VAL A 61 -0.90 -3.74 -0.30
N GLY A 62 0.24 -4.40 -0.12
CA GLY A 62 0.39 -5.54 0.77
C GLY A 62 0.70 -5.08 2.19
N VAL A 63 -0.03 -5.59 3.19
CA VAL A 63 0.22 -5.30 4.61
C VAL A 63 0.28 -6.59 5.42
N ARG A 64 0.95 -6.55 6.58
CA ARG A 64 1.10 -7.71 7.46
C ARG A 64 -0.09 -7.96 8.38
N SER A 65 -0.85 -6.93 8.75
CA SER A 65 -1.91 -7.07 9.76
C SER A 65 -3.25 -6.50 9.35
N GLN A 66 -4.30 -7.10 9.92
CA GLN A 66 -5.68 -6.63 9.78
C GLN A 66 -5.83 -5.20 10.31
N ALA A 67 -5.13 -4.83 11.39
CA ALA A 67 -5.14 -3.49 11.94
C ALA A 67 -4.66 -2.46 10.90
N HIS A 68 -3.53 -2.73 10.23
CA HIS A 68 -2.99 -1.85 9.19
C HIS A 68 -3.96 -1.74 8.00
N LYS A 69 -4.49 -2.87 7.52
CA LYS A 69 -5.50 -2.88 6.44
C LYS A 69 -6.70 -2.00 6.78
N GLN A 70 -7.26 -2.15 7.97
CA GLN A 70 -8.42 -1.36 8.40
C GLN A 70 -8.09 0.12 8.55
N ALA A 71 -6.89 0.46 9.04
CA ALA A 71 -6.47 1.85 9.17
C ALA A 71 -6.36 2.54 7.80
N LEU A 72 -5.75 1.88 6.80
CA LEU A 72 -5.66 2.39 5.43
C LEU A 72 -7.04 2.53 4.79
N LEU A 73 -7.91 1.50 4.89
CA LEU A 73 -9.25 1.54 4.29
C LEU A 73 -10.20 2.54 4.97
N ARG A 74 -10.00 2.84 6.26
CA ARG A 74 -10.71 3.93 6.95
C ARG A 74 -10.29 5.28 6.38
N ALA A 75 -9.01 5.45 6.05
CA ALA A 75 -8.47 6.71 5.55
C ALA A 75 -8.73 6.91 4.05
N ASP A 76 -8.73 5.85 3.26
CA ASP A 76 -9.09 5.84 1.85
C ASP A 76 -9.64 4.49 1.40
N ARG A 77 -10.94 4.47 1.07
CA ARG A 77 -11.66 3.27 0.60
C ARG A 77 -11.31 2.89 -0.83
N ASN A 78 -10.65 3.76 -1.59
CA ASN A 78 -10.26 3.49 -2.97
C ASN A 78 -8.94 2.72 -3.07
N LEU A 79 -8.23 2.51 -1.94
CA LEU A 79 -7.04 1.66 -1.91
C LEU A 79 -7.43 0.18 -1.94
N LYS A 80 -6.73 -0.60 -2.76
CA LYS A 80 -6.81 -2.05 -2.72
C LYS A 80 -5.74 -2.58 -1.77
N VAL A 81 -6.15 -3.00 -0.59
CA VAL A 81 -5.25 -3.46 0.47
C VAL A 81 -5.45 -4.94 0.76
N VAL A 82 -4.37 -5.71 0.67
CA VAL A 82 -4.36 -7.17 0.86
C VAL A 82 -3.49 -7.50 2.07
N ILE A 83 -3.98 -8.39 2.93
CA ILE A 83 -3.15 -8.97 3.99
C ILE A 83 -2.36 -10.08 3.35
N MET A 84 -1.07 -10.07 3.62
CA MET A 84 -0.15 -11.03 3.06
C MET A 84 0.50 -11.78 4.21
N ASP A 85 0.27 -13.09 4.20
CA ASP A 85 0.83 -14.01 5.18
C ASP A 85 2.24 -14.39 4.72
N TRP A 86 3.20 -13.52 5.02
CA TRP A 86 4.62 -13.84 4.86
C TRP A 86 5.17 -14.32 6.21
N CYS A 87 5.82 -15.48 6.20
CA CYS A 87 6.50 -16.09 7.34
C CYS A 87 7.72 -15.29 7.79
#